data_AF-A0A1G5VB34-F1
#
_entry.id   AF-A0A1G5VB34-F1
#
_cell.length_a   1.000
_cell.length_b   1.000
_cell.length_c   1.000
_cell.angle_alpha   90.00
_cell.angle_beta   90.00
_cell.angle_gamma   90.00
#
_symmetry.space_group_name_H-M   'P 1'
#
loop_
_entity.id
_entity.type
_entity.pdbx_description
1 polymer ?
#
loop_
_entity_poly.entity_id
_entity_poly.type
_entity_poly.pdbx_seq_one_letter_code
_entity_poly.pdbx_strand_id
1 'polypeptide(L)'
;MNLKFDKGKKIDIMLIVVSVTSLLLSLMDSLSYLSWIAVALCAVPIFKECIIGLTKADITADLLVTIAIIASIAIGEVFAAGEIAVIMAIGGFLEEYTVSKTQGKIEELIRLTPTTATRVRNGKKEKINANEINVGDTLKVLPGETLACDGIITEGETSIDEATLTGESMPVDKTKGDEVSSGTMNLYGSFMMTATKESQDSSLQKLIELVESSKPENAKIVRTADRWATWIVLIAFSAAVLTYLFTGEIIRAVTVLVVFCPCALVLATPTAIMACIGNLTKYGILVKDGQSIEELAHVNEIIFDKTGTLTYGTPKVVSVNGDDEMMYLLASLESKSEHPLAKAIMNHYGEKELGEVENFKMIMGKGVKGTVDGHEIMAGKPELLKDENINLSKNLNLSNGEKRNLRRQEP
;
A
#
# COMPACT_ATOMS: atom_id res chain seq x y z
N MET A 1 4.98 -27.12 1.24
CA MET A 1 4.82 -25.79 1.86
C MET A 1 6.15 -25.42 2.53
N ASN A 2 7.11 -24.90 1.77
CA ASN A 2 8.42 -24.52 2.28
C ASN A 2 8.35 -23.10 2.85
N LEU A 3 8.08 -22.99 4.15
CA LEU A 3 8.13 -21.73 4.88
C LEU A 3 9.61 -21.29 5.02
N LYS A 4 10.06 -20.38 4.16
CA LYS A 4 11.34 -19.67 4.35
C LYS A 4 11.17 -18.68 5.51
N PHE A 5 11.49 -19.13 6.72
CA PHE A 5 11.63 -18.24 7.87
C PHE A 5 12.93 -17.43 7.77
N ASP A 6 12.86 -16.16 8.12
CA ASP A 6 14.02 -15.29 8.30
C ASP A 6 14.94 -15.84 9.41
N LYS A 7 16.23 -15.47 9.39
CA LYS A 7 17.27 -16.02 10.27
C LYS A 7 16.96 -15.72 11.75
N GLY A 8 16.34 -14.59 12.05
CA GLY A 8 15.84 -14.23 13.40
C GLY A 8 14.74 -15.17 13.88
N LYS A 9 13.65 -15.33 13.11
CA LYS A 9 12.51 -16.19 13.47
C LYS A 9 12.88 -17.65 13.72
N LYS A 10 13.92 -18.17 13.05
CA LYS A 10 14.42 -19.53 13.30
C LYS A 10 15.06 -19.68 14.69
N ILE A 11 15.71 -18.62 15.18
CA ILE A 11 16.33 -18.59 16.51
C ILE A 11 15.22 -18.57 17.57
N ASP A 12 14.18 -17.75 17.40
CA ASP A 12 13.09 -17.67 18.39
C ASP A 12 12.32 -19.00 18.53
N ILE A 13 12.01 -19.65 17.41
CA ILE A 13 11.40 -21.00 17.41
C ILE A 13 12.30 -22.00 18.16
N MET A 14 13.61 -21.97 17.88
CA MET A 14 14.55 -22.87 18.54
C MET A 14 14.60 -22.63 20.06
N LEU A 15 14.65 -21.37 20.49
CA LEU A 15 14.65 -20.99 21.91
C LEU A 15 13.39 -21.45 22.63
N ILE A 16 12.22 -21.27 22.01
CA ILE A 16 10.93 -21.72 22.55
C ILE A 16 10.89 -23.24 22.66
N VAL A 17 11.30 -23.98 21.60
CA VAL A 17 11.29 -25.45 21.60
C VAL A 17 12.21 -26.02 22.68
N VAL A 18 13.41 -25.45 22.84
CA VAL A 18 14.35 -25.85 23.89
C VAL A 18 13.74 -25.59 25.28
N SER A 19 13.09 -24.44 25.46
CA SER A 19 12.48 -24.06 26.75
C SER A 19 11.28 -24.94 27.13
N VAL A 20 10.39 -25.24 26.17
CA VAL A 20 9.27 -26.19 26.35
C VAL A 20 9.79 -27.57 26.69
N THR A 21 10.78 -28.07 25.96
CA THR A 21 11.39 -29.38 26.22
C THR A 21 12.01 -29.42 27.63
N SER A 22 12.67 -28.35 28.05
CA SER A 22 13.27 -28.23 29.38
C SER A 22 12.24 -28.23 30.51
N LEU A 23 11.09 -27.57 30.30
CA LEU A 23 9.98 -27.60 31.27
C LEU A 23 9.35 -28.98 31.37
N LEU A 24 9.14 -29.64 30.23
CA LEU A 24 8.58 -31.00 30.20
C LEU A 24 9.49 -32.01 30.90
N LEU A 25 10.81 -31.88 30.74
CA LEU A 25 11.79 -32.69 31.46
C LEU A 25 11.83 -32.36 32.96
N SER A 26 11.56 -31.10 33.33
CA SER A 26 11.49 -30.68 34.73
C SER A 26 10.28 -31.22 35.49
N LEU A 27 9.22 -31.66 34.81
CA LEU A 27 8.07 -32.36 35.43
C LEU A 27 8.46 -33.74 35.96
N MET A 28 9.58 -34.30 35.49
CA MET A 28 10.17 -35.49 36.08
C MET A 28 10.97 -35.03 37.31
N ASP A 29 10.48 -35.31 38.52
CA ASP A 29 10.96 -34.83 39.84
C ASP A 29 12.49 -34.82 40.07
N SER A 30 13.26 -35.59 39.30
CA SER A 30 14.73 -35.64 39.38
C SER A 30 15.47 -34.49 38.68
N LEU A 31 14.77 -33.62 37.95
CA LEU A 31 15.39 -32.62 37.05
C LEU A 31 14.82 -31.19 37.22
N SER A 32 14.35 -30.82 38.42
CA SER A 32 13.75 -29.50 38.71
C SER A 32 14.63 -28.29 38.38
N TYR A 33 15.95 -28.47 38.32
CA TYR A 33 16.89 -27.41 37.93
C TYR A 33 16.79 -27.02 36.45
N LEU A 34 16.17 -27.85 35.60
CA LEU A 34 16.01 -27.58 34.16
C LEU A 34 15.02 -26.43 33.90
N SER A 35 14.14 -26.07 34.83
CA SER A 35 13.27 -24.89 34.67
C SER A 35 14.06 -23.58 34.52
N TRP A 36 15.28 -23.50 35.07
CA TRP A 36 16.15 -22.34 34.90
C TRP A 36 16.53 -22.07 33.44
N ILE A 37 16.61 -23.12 32.61
CA ILE A 37 16.90 -22.97 31.17
C ILE A 37 15.73 -22.25 30.50
N ALA A 38 14.49 -22.64 30.82
CA ALA A 38 13.30 -21.98 30.27
C ALA A 38 13.21 -20.51 30.71
N VAL A 39 13.47 -20.22 32.00
CA VAL A 39 13.54 -18.84 32.51
C VAL A 39 14.63 -18.04 31.80
N ALA A 40 15.84 -18.57 31.68
CA ALA A 40 16.96 -17.85 31.09
C ALA A 40 16.75 -17.52 29.60
N LEU A 41 16.14 -18.43 28.84
CA LEU A 41 15.93 -18.24 27.41
C LEU A 41 14.71 -17.37 27.11
N CYS A 42 13.62 -17.49 27.88
CA CYS A 42 12.36 -16.81 27.59
C CYS A 42 12.12 -15.53 28.42
N ALA A 43 12.67 -15.39 29.62
CA ALA A 43 12.44 -14.19 30.45
C ALA A 43 13.29 -12.98 30.04
N VAL A 44 14.46 -13.20 29.43
CA VAL A 44 15.36 -12.13 28.97
C VAL A 44 14.69 -11.16 27.97
N PRO A 45 14.02 -11.62 26.89
CA PRO A 45 13.32 -10.71 25.99
C PRO A 45 12.18 -9.96 26.70
N ILE A 46 11.42 -10.64 27.56
CA ILE A 46 10.32 -10.05 28.34
C ILE A 46 10.84 -8.92 29.25
N PHE A 47 11.95 -9.14 29.94
CA PHE A 47 12.57 -8.12 30.79
C PHE A 47 13.07 -6.93 29.98
N LYS A 48 13.62 -7.17 28.78
CA LYS A 48 14.06 -6.11 27.88
C LYS A 48 12.89 -5.25 27.42
N GLU A 49 11.78 -5.88 27.02
CA GLU A 49 10.55 -5.20 26.61
C GLU A 49 9.95 -4.39 27.77
N CYS A 50 9.89 -4.96 28.97
CA CYS A 50 9.46 -4.27 30.19
C CYS A 50 10.32 -3.03 30.49
N ILE A 51 11.65 -3.12 30.38
CA ILE A 51 12.56 -1.97 30.57
C ILE A 51 12.26 -0.88 29.52
N ILE A 52 12.09 -1.27 28.26
CA ILE A 52 11.75 -0.32 27.19
C ILE A 52 10.38 0.34 27.46
N GLY A 53 9.36 -0.43 27.86
CA GLY A 53 8.03 0.09 28.21
C GLY A 53 8.08 1.10 29.37
N LEU A 54 8.85 0.79 30.42
CA LEU A 54 9.07 1.70 31.54
C LEU A 54 9.75 3.01 31.11
N THR A 55 10.68 2.97 30.16
CA THR A 55 11.30 4.21 29.63
C THR A 55 10.32 5.10 28.87
N LYS A 56 9.22 4.52 28.35
CA LYS A 56 8.16 5.22 27.63
C LYS A 56 6.95 5.59 28.51
N ALA A 57 6.99 5.25 29.80
CA ALA A 57 5.87 5.36 30.74
C ALA A 57 4.62 4.54 30.37
N ASP A 58 4.78 3.51 29.54
CA ASP A 58 3.70 2.58 29.19
C ASP A 58 3.71 1.41 30.20
N ILE A 59 2.69 1.35 31.06
CA ILE A 59 2.48 0.24 32.00
C ILE A 59 1.74 -0.87 31.26
N THR A 60 2.51 -1.75 30.63
CA THR A 60 2.02 -2.88 29.83
C THR A 60 1.92 -4.17 30.64
N ALA A 61 1.34 -5.20 30.02
CA ALA A 61 1.27 -6.55 30.59
C ALA A 61 2.67 -7.12 30.94
N ASP A 62 3.72 -6.69 30.24
CA ASP A 62 5.10 -7.14 30.44
C ASP A 62 5.63 -6.79 31.83
N LEU A 63 5.16 -5.69 32.43
CA LEU A 63 5.52 -5.32 33.80
C LEU A 63 4.97 -6.33 34.80
N LEU A 64 3.70 -6.69 34.67
CA LEU A 64 3.05 -7.66 35.56
C LEU A 64 3.70 -9.04 35.43
N VAL A 65 3.95 -9.49 34.20
CA VAL A 65 4.64 -10.75 33.90
C VAL A 65 6.06 -10.74 34.49
N THR A 66 6.80 -9.64 34.31
CA THR A 66 8.15 -9.49 34.87
C THR A 66 8.13 -9.61 36.40
N ILE A 67 7.21 -8.92 37.07
CA ILE A 67 7.06 -9.00 38.53
C ILE A 67 6.66 -10.43 38.96
N ALA A 68 5.76 -11.08 38.24
CA ALA A 68 5.33 -12.45 38.53
C ALA A 68 6.48 -13.47 38.41
N ILE A 69 7.33 -13.34 37.38
CA ILE A 69 8.52 -14.19 37.18
C ILE A 69 9.52 -13.97 38.33
N ILE A 70 9.84 -12.72 38.66
CA ILE A 70 10.77 -12.40 39.75
C ILE A 70 10.23 -12.89 41.08
N ALA A 71 8.95 -12.68 41.36
CA ALA A 71 8.30 -13.10 42.59
C ALA A 71 8.27 -14.64 42.73
N SER A 72 7.98 -15.36 41.64
CA SER A 72 8.00 -16.83 41.61
C SER A 72 9.40 -17.40 41.87
N ILE A 73 10.44 -16.77 41.29
CA ILE A 73 11.84 -17.13 41.58
C ILE A 73 12.17 -16.87 43.05
N ALA A 74 11.73 -15.73 43.60
CA ALA A 74 12.03 -15.33 44.99
C ALA A 74 11.41 -16.28 46.03
N ILE A 75 10.25 -16.88 45.75
CA ILE A 75 9.60 -17.88 46.62
C ILE A 75 10.12 -19.31 46.40
N GLY A 76 11.04 -19.52 45.45
CA GLY A 76 11.60 -20.84 45.11
C GLY A 76 10.80 -21.64 44.07
N GLU A 77 9.72 -21.08 43.54
CA GLU A 77 8.85 -21.71 42.53
C GLU A 77 9.38 -21.45 41.11
N VAL A 78 10.58 -21.98 40.82
CA VAL A 78 11.26 -21.78 39.53
C VAL A 78 10.50 -22.43 38.37
N PHE A 79 9.78 -23.52 38.65
CA PHE A 79 8.93 -24.18 37.65
C PHE A 79 7.82 -23.25 37.15
N ALA A 80 7.10 -22.61 38.06
CA ALA A 80 6.05 -21.63 37.73
C ALA A 80 6.62 -20.43 36.96
N ALA A 81 7.80 -19.93 37.35
CA ALA A 81 8.48 -18.86 36.63
C ALA A 81 8.82 -19.24 35.17
N GLY A 82 9.30 -20.47 34.97
CA GLY A 82 9.60 -21.00 33.64
C GLY A 82 8.36 -21.17 32.77
N GLU A 83 7.27 -21.69 33.35
CA GLU A 83 5.99 -21.86 32.66
C GLU A 83 5.45 -20.52 32.14
N ILE A 84 5.40 -19.50 33.01
CA ILE A 84 4.96 -18.15 32.66
C ILE A 84 5.82 -17.60 31.51
N ALA A 85 7.15 -17.72 31.60
CA ALA A 85 8.07 -17.21 30.59
C ALA A 85 7.84 -17.89 29.22
N VAL A 86 7.63 -19.21 29.20
CA VAL A 86 7.43 -19.97 27.96
C VAL A 86 6.09 -19.67 27.30
N ILE A 87 5.00 -19.59 28.07
CA ILE A 87 3.69 -19.22 27.54
C ILE A 87 3.74 -17.82 26.91
N MET A 88 4.41 -16.88 27.57
CA MET A 88 4.58 -15.52 27.07
C MET A 88 5.45 -15.46 25.81
N ALA A 89 6.57 -16.19 25.78
CA ALA A 89 7.42 -16.26 24.59
C ALA A 89 6.70 -16.87 23.37
N ILE A 90 5.87 -17.90 23.59
CA ILE A 90 5.02 -18.47 22.53
C ILE A 90 4.03 -17.43 22.03
N GLY A 91 3.37 -16.71 22.95
CA GLY A 91 2.43 -15.64 22.62
C GLY A 91 3.06 -14.56 21.75
N GLY A 92 4.17 -13.97 22.21
CA GLY A 92 4.88 -12.91 21.49
C GLY A 92 5.42 -13.38 20.13
N PHE A 93 5.94 -14.61 20.04
CA PHE A 93 6.36 -15.18 18.76
C PHE A 93 5.20 -15.33 17.77
N LEU A 94 4.05 -15.82 18.24
CA LEU A 94 2.85 -15.93 17.39
C LEU A 94 2.39 -14.56 16.91
N GLU A 95 2.44 -13.54 17.76
CA GLU A 95 2.11 -12.16 17.38
C GLU A 95 3.06 -11.63 16.29
N GLU A 96 4.37 -11.65 16.53
CA GLU A 96 5.38 -11.12 15.62
C GLU A 96 5.41 -11.87 14.27
N TYR A 97 5.29 -13.20 14.31
CA TYR A 97 5.22 -14.02 13.11
C TYR A 97 4.12 -13.53 12.17
N THR A 98 3.00 -13.13 12.75
CA THR A 98 1.80 -12.80 11.99
C THR A 98 1.81 -11.33 11.51
N VAL A 99 2.38 -10.40 12.28
CA VAL A 99 2.58 -8.99 11.87
C VAL A 99 3.55 -8.87 10.70
N SER A 100 4.69 -9.55 10.76
CA SER A 100 5.78 -9.40 9.77
C SER A 100 5.42 -9.92 8.36
N LYS A 101 4.38 -10.74 8.21
CA LYS A 101 3.96 -11.29 6.91
C LYS A 101 3.23 -10.27 6.01
N THR A 102 2.78 -9.14 6.57
CA THR A 102 1.84 -8.21 5.92
C THR A 102 2.50 -6.92 5.42
N GLN A 103 3.69 -6.58 5.91
CA GLN A 103 4.33 -5.27 5.66
C GLN A 103 4.99 -5.09 4.27
N GLY A 104 5.09 -6.14 3.46
CA GLY A 104 5.89 -6.15 2.22
C GLY A 104 5.33 -5.42 0.99
N LYS A 105 4.22 -4.67 1.08
CA LYS A 105 3.57 -4.03 -0.09
C LYS A 105 3.60 -2.50 -0.10
N ILE A 106 3.94 -1.86 1.02
CA ILE A 106 4.08 -0.39 1.07
C ILE A 106 5.34 0.08 0.34
N GLU A 107 6.39 -0.74 0.33
CA GLU A 107 7.63 -0.47 -0.40
C GLU A 107 7.43 -0.40 -1.93
N GLU A 108 6.38 -1.02 -2.46
CA GLU A 108 6.10 -1.02 -3.90
C GLU A 108 5.55 0.34 -4.39
N LEU A 109 4.84 1.07 -3.54
CA LEU A 109 4.42 2.46 -3.79
C LEU A 109 5.60 3.43 -3.81
N ILE A 110 6.60 3.23 -2.94
CA ILE A 110 7.79 4.08 -2.85
C ILE A 110 8.67 3.93 -4.12
N ARG A 111 8.66 2.75 -4.75
CA ARG A 111 9.44 2.46 -5.98
C ARG A 111 8.93 3.18 -7.23
N LEU A 112 7.74 3.78 -7.19
CA LEU A 112 7.21 4.59 -8.28
C LEU A 112 7.75 6.03 -8.29
N THR A 113 8.49 6.42 -7.24
CA THR A 113 9.08 7.77 -7.16
C THR A 113 10.32 7.83 -8.04
N PRO A 114 10.35 8.67 -9.09
CA PRO A 114 11.54 8.84 -9.90
C PRO A 114 12.67 9.44 -9.04
N THR A 115 13.81 8.76 -9.01
CA THR A 115 14.96 9.14 -8.17
C THR A 115 15.84 10.22 -8.80
N THR A 116 15.62 10.53 -10.08
CA THR A 116 16.44 11.46 -10.84
C THR A 116 15.61 12.34 -11.77
N ALA A 117 16.08 13.55 -12.02
CA ALA A 117 15.53 14.46 -13.03
C ALA A 117 16.64 15.04 -13.91
N THR A 118 16.29 15.52 -15.11
CA THR A 118 17.24 16.21 -16.00
C THR A 118 17.03 17.71 -15.89
N ARG A 119 17.93 18.41 -15.19
CA ARG A 119 17.94 19.87 -15.08
C ARG A 119 18.67 20.49 -16.27
N VAL A 120 18.16 21.62 -16.76
CA VAL A 120 18.79 22.42 -17.80
C VAL A 120 19.22 23.76 -17.24
N ARG A 121 20.53 24.02 -17.22
CA ARG A 121 21.10 25.29 -16.77
C ARG A 121 22.11 25.79 -17.81
N ASN A 122 21.97 27.03 -18.26
CA ASN A 122 22.83 27.65 -19.29
C ASN A 122 22.98 26.78 -20.56
N GLY A 123 21.90 26.12 -20.98
CA GLY A 123 21.89 25.23 -22.16
C GLY A 123 22.56 23.87 -21.96
N LYS A 124 23.14 23.58 -20.80
CA LYS A 124 23.69 22.26 -20.46
C LYS A 124 22.66 21.44 -19.70
N LYS A 125 22.54 20.17 -20.07
CA LYS A 125 21.71 19.17 -19.40
C LYS A 125 22.54 18.47 -18.33
N GLU A 126 22.03 18.42 -17.11
CA GLU A 126 22.63 17.75 -15.97
C GLU A 126 21.59 16.81 -15.35
N LYS A 127 21.96 15.55 -15.11
CA LYS A 127 21.09 14.61 -14.40
C LYS A 127 21.34 14.76 -12.91
N ILE A 128 20.31 15.14 -12.17
CA ILE A 128 20.36 15.42 -10.73
C ILE A 128 19.47 14.45 -9.97
N ASN A 129 19.69 14.32 -8.66
CA ASN A 129 18.76 13.59 -7.80
C ASN A 129 17.44 14.39 -7.67
N ALA A 130 16.29 13.70 -7.53
CA ALA A 130 15.00 14.37 -7.32
C ALA A 130 15.03 15.31 -6.09
N ASN A 131 15.76 14.94 -5.04
CA ASN A 131 15.91 15.74 -3.82
C ASN A 131 16.70 17.05 -4.01
N GLU A 132 17.40 17.22 -5.14
CA GLU A 132 18.21 18.41 -5.44
C GLU A 132 17.44 19.44 -6.28
N ILE A 133 16.18 19.17 -6.61
CA ILE A 133 15.31 20.06 -7.38
C ILE A 133 14.85 21.21 -6.48
N ASN A 134 15.14 22.44 -6.90
CA ASN A 134 14.67 23.66 -6.24
C ASN A 134 13.55 24.31 -7.05
N VAL A 135 12.69 25.07 -6.36
CA VAL A 135 11.69 25.93 -7.03
C VAL A 135 12.38 26.86 -8.02
N GLY A 136 11.86 26.93 -9.24
CA GLY A 136 12.42 27.72 -10.33
C GLY A 136 13.45 27.00 -11.20
N ASP A 137 13.91 25.79 -10.84
CA ASP A 137 14.76 25.00 -11.73
C ASP A 137 13.98 24.63 -13.01
N THR A 138 14.67 24.69 -14.15
CA THR A 138 14.11 24.26 -15.44
C THR A 138 14.49 22.81 -15.69
N LEU A 139 13.49 21.95 -15.86
CA LEU A 139 13.65 20.51 -16.06
C LEU A 139 13.23 20.13 -17.48
N LYS A 140 13.98 19.22 -18.10
CA LYS A 140 13.61 18.58 -19.36
C LYS A 140 13.03 17.20 -19.06
N VAL A 141 11.84 16.94 -19.59
CA VAL A 141 11.16 15.65 -19.47
C VAL A 141 11.05 15.00 -20.85
N LEU A 142 11.51 13.77 -20.97
CA LEU A 142 11.45 12.96 -22.19
C LEU A 142 10.21 12.05 -22.19
N PRO A 143 9.74 11.58 -23.36
CA PRO A 143 8.70 10.56 -23.44
C PRO A 143 9.09 9.32 -22.61
N GLY A 144 8.14 8.79 -21.85
CA GLY A 144 8.31 7.66 -20.93
C GLY A 144 8.89 8.02 -19.55
N GLU A 145 9.31 9.27 -19.31
CA GLU A 145 9.80 9.70 -18.00
C GLU A 145 8.65 10.09 -17.07
N THR A 146 8.79 9.72 -15.79
CA THR A 146 7.90 10.15 -14.71
C THR A 146 8.39 11.48 -14.15
N LEU A 147 7.45 12.38 -13.85
CA LEU A 147 7.76 13.71 -13.33
C LEU A 147 8.20 13.64 -11.86
N ALA A 148 9.34 14.24 -11.54
CA ALA A 148 9.93 14.22 -10.20
C ALA A 148 9.43 15.32 -9.24
N CYS A 149 8.83 16.38 -9.78
CA CYS A 149 8.26 17.47 -9.00
C CYS A 149 7.05 18.07 -9.74
N ASP A 150 6.25 18.86 -9.02
CA ASP A 150 5.20 19.66 -9.63
C ASP A 150 5.82 20.85 -10.37
N GLY A 151 5.17 21.31 -11.44
CA GLY A 151 5.63 22.48 -12.18
C GLY A 151 4.69 22.96 -13.27
N ILE A 152 5.16 23.90 -14.07
CA ILE A 152 4.43 24.49 -15.20
C ILE A 152 5.24 24.30 -16.48
N ILE A 153 4.59 23.88 -17.57
CA ILE A 153 5.24 23.71 -18.88
C ILE A 153 5.65 25.08 -19.43
N THR A 154 6.92 25.23 -19.78
CA THR A 154 7.46 26.45 -20.38
C THR A 154 7.67 26.34 -21.88
N GLU A 155 7.98 25.15 -22.38
CA GLU A 155 8.19 24.87 -23.80
C GLU A 155 7.77 23.44 -24.16
N GLY A 156 7.23 23.25 -25.36
CA GLY A 156 6.77 21.95 -25.85
C GLY A 156 5.30 21.67 -25.52
N GLU A 157 4.84 20.53 -26.04
CA GLU A 157 3.49 20.00 -25.87
C GLU A 157 3.61 18.50 -25.63
N THR A 158 2.71 17.94 -24.83
CA THR A 158 2.78 16.55 -24.37
C THR A 158 1.39 16.01 -24.02
N SER A 159 1.25 14.69 -23.92
CA SER A 159 0.13 14.07 -23.21
C SER A 159 0.69 13.39 -21.97
N ILE A 160 0.07 13.65 -20.82
CA ILE A 160 0.50 13.14 -19.53
C ILE A 160 -0.51 12.11 -19.03
N ASP A 161 0.01 10.96 -18.61
CA ASP A 161 -0.75 9.97 -17.86
C ASP A 161 -0.81 10.38 -16.38
N GLU A 162 -1.97 10.88 -15.97
CA GLU A 162 -2.27 11.29 -14.60
C GLU A 162 -3.02 10.19 -13.81
N ALA A 163 -3.08 8.95 -14.30
CA ALA A 163 -3.84 7.85 -13.67
C ALA A 163 -3.37 7.52 -12.25
N THR A 164 -2.08 7.71 -11.96
CA THR A 164 -1.50 7.48 -10.62
C THR A 164 -2.05 8.44 -9.56
N LEU A 165 -2.48 9.64 -9.95
CA LEU A 165 -3.01 10.66 -9.03
C LEU A 165 -4.53 10.78 -9.11
N THR A 166 -5.09 10.72 -10.31
CA THR A 166 -6.51 11.01 -10.56
C THR A 166 -7.37 9.76 -10.68
N GLY A 167 -6.76 8.59 -10.92
CA GLY A 167 -7.46 7.35 -11.27
C GLY A 167 -8.05 7.34 -12.68
N GLU A 168 -8.02 8.45 -13.41
CA GLU A 168 -8.56 8.53 -14.76
C GLU A 168 -7.56 7.95 -15.78
N SER A 169 -8.05 7.04 -16.61
CA SER A 169 -7.20 6.25 -17.52
C SER A 169 -6.89 6.91 -18.85
N MET A 170 -7.52 8.06 -19.12
CA MET A 170 -7.29 8.83 -20.34
C MET A 170 -6.19 9.87 -20.10
N PRO A 171 -5.12 9.87 -20.89
CA PRO A 171 -4.09 10.90 -20.81
C PRO A 171 -4.67 12.28 -21.05
N VAL A 172 -4.08 13.27 -20.39
CA VAL A 172 -4.46 14.67 -20.53
C VAL A 172 -3.42 15.38 -21.37
N ASP A 173 -3.86 16.01 -22.46
CA ASP A 173 -3.00 16.83 -23.30
C ASP A 173 -2.67 18.14 -22.58
N LYS A 174 -1.38 18.49 -22.57
CA LYS A 174 -0.83 19.66 -21.89
C LYS A 174 0.07 20.45 -22.82
N THR A 175 -0.04 21.76 -22.73
CA THR A 175 0.69 22.73 -23.54
C THR A 175 1.38 23.75 -22.64
N LYS A 176 2.12 24.68 -23.25
CA LYS A 176 2.79 25.75 -22.53
C LYS A 176 1.82 26.53 -21.63
N GLY A 177 2.18 26.67 -20.36
CA GLY A 177 1.39 27.34 -19.34
C GLY A 177 0.55 26.41 -18.46
N ASP A 178 0.38 25.15 -18.86
CA ASP A 178 -0.38 24.17 -18.07
C ASP A 178 0.44 23.61 -16.90
N GLU A 179 -0.26 23.30 -15.80
CA GLU A 179 0.31 22.65 -14.62
C GLU A 179 0.46 21.13 -14.82
N VAL A 180 1.56 20.61 -14.28
CA VAL A 180 1.91 19.19 -14.28
C VAL A 180 2.33 18.75 -12.88
N SER A 181 1.97 17.53 -12.50
CA SER A 181 2.12 17.02 -11.13
C SER A 181 3.19 15.94 -11.03
N SER A 182 3.84 15.80 -9.87
CA SER A 182 4.82 14.74 -9.63
C SER A 182 4.16 13.35 -9.61
N GLY A 183 4.88 12.33 -10.08
CA GLY A 183 4.39 10.95 -10.15
C GLY A 183 3.53 10.62 -11.38
N THR A 184 3.23 11.60 -12.23
CA THR A 184 2.58 11.38 -13.54
C THR A 184 3.63 11.04 -14.60
N MET A 185 3.22 10.40 -15.69
CA MET A 185 4.16 9.99 -16.76
C MET A 185 3.96 10.79 -18.03
N ASN A 186 5.05 11.26 -18.62
CA ASN A 186 5.02 11.83 -19.97
C ASN A 186 4.87 10.70 -21.00
N LEU A 187 3.84 10.73 -21.84
CA LEU A 187 3.65 9.75 -22.92
C LEU A 187 4.25 10.21 -24.25
N TYR A 188 4.13 11.49 -24.59
CA TYR A 188 4.52 12.02 -25.91
C TYR A 188 5.23 13.36 -25.84
N GLY A 189 6.12 13.56 -26.80
CA GLY A 189 6.88 14.80 -26.93
C GLY A 189 7.89 14.98 -25.80
N SER A 190 8.91 15.80 -26.04
CA SER A 190 9.76 16.27 -24.96
C SER A 190 9.37 17.71 -24.65
N PHE A 191 9.19 18.02 -23.37
CA PHE A 191 8.84 19.36 -22.93
C PHE A 191 9.83 19.85 -21.87
N MET A 192 9.82 21.17 -21.68
CA MET A 192 10.53 21.85 -20.60
C MET A 192 9.50 22.34 -19.60
N MET A 193 9.80 22.20 -18.32
CA MET A 193 8.97 22.70 -17.23
C MET A 193 9.80 23.47 -16.21
N THR A 194 9.16 24.40 -15.51
CA THR A 194 9.73 25.08 -14.34
C THR A 194 9.12 24.49 -13.09
N ALA A 195 9.96 24.04 -12.15
CA ALA A 195 9.53 23.49 -10.87
C ALA A 195 8.80 24.56 -10.04
N THR A 196 7.58 24.26 -9.57
CA THR A 196 6.79 25.16 -8.71
C THR A 196 6.86 24.79 -7.24
N LYS A 197 7.22 23.54 -6.93
CA LYS A 197 7.41 23.02 -5.57
C LYS A 197 8.75 22.31 -5.46
N GLU A 198 9.30 22.28 -4.25
CA GLU A 198 10.41 21.37 -3.94
C GLU A 198 9.93 19.92 -4.04
N SER A 199 10.85 18.98 -4.29
CA SER A 199 10.49 17.56 -4.45
C SER A 199 9.78 16.98 -3.21
N GLN A 200 10.18 17.45 -2.02
CA GLN A 200 9.60 17.04 -0.73
C GLN A 200 8.18 17.59 -0.49
N ASP A 201 7.79 18.68 -1.14
CA ASP A 201 6.45 19.28 -1.01
C ASP A 201 5.52 18.89 -2.18
N SER A 202 5.98 17.99 -3.04
CA SER A 202 5.27 17.59 -4.26
C SER A 202 4.01 16.78 -3.96
N SER A 203 3.09 16.72 -4.93
CA SER A 203 1.78 16.07 -4.73
C SER A 203 1.90 14.58 -4.37
N LEU A 204 2.87 13.87 -4.96
CA LEU A 204 3.18 12.49 -4.62
C LEU A 204 3.75 12.34 -3.19
N GLN A 205 4.62 13.24 -2.74
CA GLN A 205 5.22 13.16 -1.39
C GLN A 205 4.16 13.35 -0.30
N LYS A 206 3.18 14.26 -0.52
CA LYS A 206 2.03 14.41 0.39
C LYS A 206 1.16 13.15 0.46
N LEU A 207 0.98 12.45 -0.65
CA LEU A 207 0.30 11.14 -0.66
C LEU A 207 1.10 10.11 0.14
N ILE A 208 2.43 10.07 0.00
CA ILE A 208 3.30 9.19 0.79
C ILE A 208 3.17 9.51 2.29
N GLU A 209 3.22 10.78 2.69
CA GLU A 209 3.06 11.19 4.10
C GLU A 209 1.69 10.80 4.68
N LEU A 210 0.61 10.98 3.90
CA LEU A 210 -0.73 10.53 4.30
C LEU A 210 -0.77 9.00 4.51
N VAL A 211 -0.12 8.24 3.62
CA VAL A 211 -0.03 6.78 3.72
C VAL A 211 0.85 6.32 4.89
N GLU A 212 1.95 7.01 5.17
CA GLU A 212 2.87 6.72 6.28
C GLU A 212 2.30 7.10 7.66
N SER A 213 1.46 8.13 7.72
CA SER A 213 0.74 8.50 8.95
C SER A 213 -0.29 7.44 9.38
N SER A 214 -0.61 6.49 8.49
CA SER A 214 -1.59 5.41 8.68
C SER A 214 -0.95 4.07 9.14
N LYS A 215 -0.01 4.11 10.09
CA LYS A 215 0.69 2.90 10.59
C LYS A 215 -0.17 2.03 11.53
N PRO A 216 0.11 0.70 11.62
CA PRO A 216 -0.68 -0.28 12.40
C PRO A 216 -0.75 -0.04 13.91
N GLU A 217 0.24 0.67 14.47
CA GLU A 217 0.34 1.05 15.89
C GLU A 217 -0.81 1.99 16.35
N ASN A 218 -1.68 2.38 15.42
CA ASN A 218 -2.82 3.26 15.64
C ASN A 218 -4.16 2.52 15.80
N ALA A 219 -4.21 1.19 15.67
CA ALA A 219 -5.44 0.41 15.86
C ALA A 219 -6.04 0.68 17.25
N LYS A 220 -7.28 1.20 17.27
CA LYS A 220 -7.92 1.68 18.50
C LYS A 220 -8.21 0.55 19.48
N ILE A 221 -8.52 -0.66 19.01
CA ILE A 221 -8.80 -1.79 19.90
C ILE A 221 -7.52 -2.27 20.63
N VAL A 222 -6.35 -2.20 19.99
CA VAL A 222 -5.06 -2.58 20.59
C VAL A 222 -4.73 -1.61 21.72
N ARG A 223 -4.83 -0.30 21.49
CA ARG A 223 -4.68 0.74 22.53
C ARG A 223 -5.71 0.62 23.66
N THR A 224 -6.92 0.17 23.32
CA THR A 224 -7.95 -0.07 24.33
C THR A 224 -7.59 -1.26 25.20
N ALA A 225 -7.15 -2.38 24.61
CA ALA A 225 -6.68 -3.55 25.33
C ALA A 225 -5.49 -3.20 26.25
N ASP A 226 -4.54 -2.39 25.79
CA ASP A 226 -3.41 -1.92 26.62
C ASP A 226 -3.87 -1.04 27.78
N ARG A 227 -4.82 -0.13 27.55
CA ARG A 227 -5.40 0.69 28.64
C ARG A 227 -6.08 -0.20 29.69
N TRP A 228 -6.78 -1.25 29.27
CA TRP A 228 -7.37 -2.22 30.19
C TRP A 228 -6.28 -3.02 30.92
N ALA A 229 -5.17 -3.36 30.26
CA ALA A 229 -4.03 -4.03 30.89
C ALA A 229 -3.47 -3.21 32.06
N THR A 230 -3.31 -1.88 31.90
CA THR A 230 -2.89 -1.00 33.00
C THR A 230 -3.83 -1.07 34.22
N TRP A 231 -5.15 -1.06 34.01
CA TRP A 231 -6.12 -1.24 35.10
C TRP A 231 -6.00 -2.62 35.76
N ILE A 232 -5.79 -3.67 34.96
CA ILE A 232 -5.57 -5.04 35.46
C ILE A 232 -4.31 -5.10 36.33
N VAL A 233 -3.20 -4.48 35.93
CA VAL A 233 -1.97 -4.44 36.73
C VAL A 233 -2.20 -3.79 38.08
N LEU A 234 -2.90 -2.64 38.13
CA LEU A 234 -3.21 -1.94 39.38
C LEU A 234 -4.10 -2.78 40.30
N ILE A 235 -5.13 -3.43 39.75
CA ILE A 235 -6.03 -4.31 40.51
C ILE A 235 -5.27 -5.53 41.03
N ALA A 236 -4.45 -6.17 40.18
CA ALA A 236 -3.66 -7.35 40.54
C ALA A 236 -2.69 -7.04 41.68
N PHE A 237 -1.96 -5.93 41.59
CA PHE A 237 -1.00 -5.53 42.62
C PHE A 237 -1.70 -5.18 43.93
N SER A 238 -2.80 -4.42 43.86
CA SER A 238 -3.60 -4.07 45.04
C SER A 238 -4.17 -5.33 45.72
N ALA A 239 -4.70 -6.27 44.95
CA ALA A 239 -5.23 -7.53 45.45
C ALA A 239 -4.14 -8.41 46.07
N ALA A 240 -2.94 -8.46 45.48
CA ALA A 240 -1.81 -9.20 46.02
C ALA A 240 -1.33 -8.63 47.36
N VAL A 241 -1.18 -7.29 47.45
CA VAL A 241 -0.82 -6.61 48.70
C VAL A 241 -1.87 -6.85 49.78
N LEU A 242 -3.15 -6.70 49.46
CA LEU A 242 -4.24 -6.97 50.40
C LEU A 242 -4.21 -8.43 50.87
N THR A 243 -4.02 -9.38 49.95
CA THR A 243 -3.92 -10.82 50.28
C THR A 243 -2.79 -11.08 51.26
N TYR A 244 -1.62 -10.47 51.04
CA TYR A 244 -0.51 -10.57 51.97
C TYR A 244 -0.84 -9.98 53.35
N LEU A 245 -1.44 -8.78 53.40
CA LEU A 245 -1.77 -8.13 54.67
C LEU A 245 -2.76 -8.94 55.52
N PHE A 246 -3.71 -9.64 54.91
CA PHE A 246 -4.69 -10.45 55.63
C PHE A 246 -4.20 -11.86 55.97
N THR A 247 -3.40 -12.48 55.11
CA THR A 247 -3.00 -13.89 55.28
C THR A 247 -1.61 -14.05 55.89
N GLY A 248 -0.72 -13.06 55.74
CA GLY A 248 0.71 -13.15 56.08
C GLY A 248 1.51 -14.07 55.16
N GLU A 249 0.87 -14.72 54.17
CA GLU A 249 1.49 -15.71 53.31
C GLU A 249 1.91 -15.09 51.97
N ILE A 250 3.22 -14.96 51.75
CA ILE A 250 3.76 -14.40 50.50
C ILE A 250 3.39 -15.27 49.28
N ILE A 251 3.32 -16.59 49.46
CA ILE A 251 2.95 -17.54 48.40
C ILE A 251 1.58 -17.18 47.83
N ARG A 252 0.59 -16.91 48.69
CA ARG A 252 -0.77 -16.54 48.24
C ARG A 252 -0.79 -15.22 47.48
N ALA A 253 -0.01 -14.24 47.91
CA ALA A 253 0.10 -12.95 47.21
C ALA A 253 0.73 -13.11 45.82
N VAL A 254 1.77 -13.94 45.69
CA VAL A 254 2.38 -14.27 44.40
C VAL A 254 1.39 -15.04 43.51
N THR A 255 0.65 -16.01 44.06
CA THR A 255 -0.39 -16.73 43.30
C THR A 255 -1.43 -15.77 42.72
N VAL A 256 -1.86 -14.76 43.48
CA VAL A 256 -2.76 -13.72 42.97
C VAL A 256 -2.14 -12.99 41.77
N LEU A 257 -0.89 -12.52 41.87
CA LEU A 257 -0.23 -11.84 40.75
C LEU A 257 -0.17 -12.71 39.48
N VAL A 258 0.15 -13.99 39.64
CA VAL A 258 0.24 -14.95 38.52
C VAL A 258 -1.12 -15.17 37.86
N VAL A 259 -2.18 -15.40 38.65
CA VAL A 259 -3.54 -15.63 38.16
C VAL A 259 -4.09 -14.43 37.40
N PHE A 260 -3.68 -13.21 37.79
CA PHE A 260 -4.11 -11.98 37.12
C PHE A 260 -3.39 -11.69 35.80
N CYS A 261 -2.45 -12.54 35.32
CA CYS A 261 -1.84 -12.31 34.01
C CYS A 261 -2.90 -12.19 32.91
N PRO A 262 -3.04 -11.04 32.22
CA PRO A 262 -3.99 -10.87 31.12
C PRO A 262 -3.47 -11.49 29.82
N CYS A 263 -2.64 -12.52 29.90
CA CYS A 263 -1.94 -13.16 28.79
C CYS A 263 -2.89 -13.47 27.60
N ALA A 264 -4.06 -14.07 27.88
CA ALA A 264 -5.05 -14.39 26.85
C ALA A 264 -5.78 -13.16 26.27
N LEU A 265 -5.99 -12.12 27.09
CA LEU A 265 -6.66 -10.88 26.67
C LEU A 265 -5.80 -10.13 25.66
N VAL A 266 -4.50 -10.01 25.93
CA VAL A 266 -3.54 -9.34 25.04
C VAL A 266 -3.46 -10.07 23.69
N LEU A 267 -3.43 -11.41 23.71
CA LEU A 267 -3.31 -12.23 22.50
C LEU A 267 -4.61 -12.37 21.70
N ALA A 268 -5.77 -12.08 22.29
CA ALA A 268 -7.06 -12.29 21.62
C ALA A 268 -7.18 -11.44 20.35
N THR A 269 -6.82 -10.16 20.43
CA THR A 269 -6.96 -9.21 19.32
C THR A 269 -6.04 -9.54 18.14
N PRO A 270 -4.70 -9.69 18.32
CA PRO A 270 -3.83 -10.02 17.19
C PRO A 270 -4.23 -11.34 16.54
N THR A 271 -4.60 -12.35 17.33
CA THR A 271 -5.03 -13.65 16.79
C THR A 271 -6.28 -13.54 15.92
N ALA A 272 -7.29 -12.79 16.38
CA ALA A 272 -8.54 -12.59 15.65
C ALA A 272 -8.32 -11.81 14.34
N ILE A 273 -7.58 -10.70 14.39
CA ILE A 273 -7.21 -9.89 13.22
C ILE A 273 -6.50 -10.77 12.19
N MET A 274 -5.57 -11.60 12.62
CA MET A 274 -4.79 -12.41 11.71
C MET A 274 -5.56 -13.57 11.09
N ALA A 275 -6.44 -14.21 11.86
CA ALA A 275 -7.38 -15.17 11.31
C ALA A 275 -8.28 -14.52 10.24
N CYS A 276 -8.72 -13.27 10.46
CA CYS A 276 -9.49 -12.49 9.50
C CYS A 276 -8.69 -12.22 8.21
N ILE A 277 -7.48 -11.67 8.31
CA ILE A 277 -6.59 -11.40 7.16
C ILE A 277 -6.32 -12.69 6.37
N GLY A 278 -5.98 -13.77 7.08
CA GLY A 278 -5.70 -15.07 6.47
C GLY A 278 -6.91 -15.65 5.74
N ASN A 279 -8.13 -15.40 6.23
CA ASN A 279 -9.36 -15.80 5.55
C ASN A 279 -9.65 -14.92 4.33
N LEU A 280 -9.59 -13.59 4.47
CA LEU A 280 -9.83 -12.62 3.40
C LEU A 280 -8.88 -12.82 2.20
N THR A 281 -7.62 -13.14 2.48
CA THR A 281 -6.61 -13.40 1.44
C THR A 281 -7.00 -14.57 0.53
N LYS A 282 -7.70 -15.59 1.05
CA LYS A 282 -8.18 -16.72 0.24
C LYS A 282 -9.24 -16.30 -0.79
N TYR A 283 -9.89 -15.17 -0.55
CA TYR A 283 -10.87 -14.55 -1.46
C TYR A 283 -10.26 -13.43 -2.31
N GLY A 284 -8.93 -13.27 -2.31
CA GLY A 284 -8.24 -12.22 -3.07
C GLY A 284 -8.35 -10.83 -2.43
N ILE A 285 -8.87 -10.72 -1.21
CA ILE A 285 -8.97 -9.47 -0.47
C ILE A 285 -7.69 -9.28 0.33
N LEU A 286 -6.91 -8.27 -0.05
CA LEU A 286 -5.65 -7.93 0.59
C LEU A 286 -5.87 -6.81 1.59
N VAL A 287 -5.54 -7.07 2.85
CA VAL A 287 -5.67 -6.09 3.94
C VAL A 287 -4.28 -5.64 4.37
N LYS A 288 -4.09 -4.32 4.49
CA LYS A 288 -2.80 -3.70 4.80
C LYS A 288 -2.43 -3.81 6.29
N ASP A 289 -3.40 -3.64 7.19
CA ASP A 289 -3.21 -3.63 8.63
C ASP A 289 -4.51 -3.98 9.38
N GLY A 290 -4.39 -4.28 10.68
CA GLY A 290 -5.53 -4.65 11.52
C GLY A 290 -6.54 -3.52 11.75
N GLN A 291 -6.06 -2.27 11.79
CA GLN A 291 -6.91 -1.09 11.95
C GLN A 291 -7.91 -0.97 10.79
N SER A 292 -7.46 -1.24 9.57
CA SER A 292 -8.31 -1.25 8.37
C SER A 292 -9.51 -2.21 8.52
N ILE A 293 -9.35 -3.34 9.23
CA ILE A 293 -10.44 -4.30 9.47
C ILE A 293 -11.43 -3.78 10.50
N GLU A 294 -10.93 -3.18 11.58
CA GLU A 294 -11.78 -2.55 12.60
C GLU A 294 -12.59 -1.41 12.00
N GLU A 295 -11.96 -0.55 11.22
CA GLU A 295 -12.63 0.56 10.54
C GLU A 295 -13.68 0.02 9.57
N LEU A 296 -13.34 -1.00 8.76
CA LEU A 296 -14.27 -1.65 7.85
C LEU A 296 -15.50 -2.22 8.56
N ALA A 297 -15.36 -2.74 9.78
CA ALA A 297 -16.48 -3.23 10.58
C ALA A 297 -17.47 -2.13 11.01
N HIS A 298 -17.04 -0.86 10.97
CA HIS A 298 -17.83 0.32 11.28
C HIS A 298 -18.24 1.13 10.03
N VAL A 299 -17.92 0.65 8.83
CA VAL A 299 -18.31 1.30 7.58
C VAL A 299 -19.79 1.05 7.29
N ASN A 300 -20.56 2.12 7.11
CA ASN A 300 -21.98 2.06 6.77
C ASN A 300 -22.25 2.47 5.32
N GLU A 301 -21.31 3.18 4.70
CA GLU A 301 -21.45 3.76 3.37
C GLU A 301 -20.19 3.45 2.56
N ILE A 302 -20.36 2.98 1.33
CA ILE A 302 -19.26 2.69 0.41
C ILE A 302 -19.39 3.63 -0.78
N ILE A 303 -18.40 4.49 -0.95
CA ILE A 303 -18.29 5.39 -2.10
C ILE A 303 -17.30 4.74 -3.05
N PHE A 304 -17.78 4.35 -4.22
CA PHE A 304 -16.93 3.77 -5.26
C PHE A 304 -16.39 4.87 -6.16
N ASP A 305 -15.09 4.82 -6.41
CA ASP A 305 -14.56 5.47 -7.59
C ASP A 305 -15.12 4.79 -8.85
N LYS A 306 -15.27 5.55 -9.93
CA LYS A 306 -15.86 5.02 -11.17
C LYS A 306 -14.79 4.36 -12.02
N THR A 307 -13.74 5.11 -12.37
CA THR A 307 -12.75 4.66 -13.35
C THR A 307 -11.78 3.67 -12.68
N GLY A 308 -11.56 2.49 -13.29
CA GLY A 308 -10.65 1.47 -12.76
C GLY A 308 -11.19 0.68 -11.55
N THR A 309 -12.27 1.13 -10.91
CA THR A 309 -12.98 0.41 -9.84
C THR A 309 -14.29 -0.20 -10.34
N LEU A 310 -15.22 0.62 -10.85
CA LEU A 310 -16.47 0.13 -11.45
C LEU A 310 -16.31 -0.17 -12.95
N THR A 311 -15.32 0.43 -13.60
CA THR A 311 -15.03 0.23 -15.02
C THR A 311 -13.69 -0.46 -15.21
N TYR A 312 -13.48 -1.07 -16.38
CA TYR A 312 -12.22 -1.72 -16.76
C TYR A 312 -11.03 -0.77 -16.97
N GLY A 313 -11.21 0.54 -16.80
CA GLY A 313 -10.15 1.55 -16.97
C GLY A 313 -9.55 1.61 -18.39
N THR A 314 -10.19 0.97 -19.37
CA THR A 314 -9.69 0.93 -20.75
C THR A 314 -10.85 1.20 -21.71
N PRO A 315 -10.68 2.13 -22.66
CA PRO A 315 -11.72 2.38 -23.65
C PRO A 315 -11.89 1.17 -24.57
N LYS A 316 -13.12 0.93 -25.01
CA LYS A 316 -13.47 -0.08 -26.01
C LYS A 316 -14.39 0.54 -27.06
N VAL A 317 -14.17 0.18 -28.32
CA VAL A 317 -15.09 0.56 -29.40
C VAL A 317 -16.43 -0.15 -29.18
N VAL A 318 -17.50 0.63 -29.03
CA VAL A 318 -18.87 0.15 -28.79
C VAL A 318 -19.74 0.13 -30.05
N SER A 319 -19.42 0.98 -31.02
CA SER A 319 -20.16 1.10 -32.28
C SER A 319 -19.25 1.68 -33.36
N VAL A 320 -19.42 1.20 -34.59
CA VAL A 320 -18.74 1.72 -35.79
C VAL A 320 -19.82 2.13 -36.79
N ASN A 321 -19.76 3.37 -37.27
CA ASN A 321 -20.64 3.89 -38.32
C ASN A 321 -19.79 4.18 -39.55
N GLY A 322 -19.65 3.18 -40.42
CA GLY A 322 -18.79 3.20 -41.60
C GLY A 322 -18.76 1.81 -42.23
N ASP A 323 -18.03 1.67 -43.32
CA ASP A 323 -17.75 0.38 -43.95
C ASP A 323 -16.44 -0.23 -43.45
N ASP A 324 -16.18 -1.47 -43.87
CA ASP A 324 -14.96 -2.19 -43.51
C ASP A 324 -13.70 -1.51 -44.08
N GLU A 325 -13.83 -0.80 -45.20
CA GLU A 325 -12.74 -0.04 -45.83
C GLU A 325 -12.33 1.16 -44.95
N MET A 326 -13.30 1.93 -44.44
CA MET A 326 -13.03 2.99 -43.45
C MET A 326 -12.34 2.43 -42.22
N MET A 327 -12.80 1.29 -41.69
CA MET A 327 -12.20 0.68 -40.51
C MET A 327 -10.77 0.20 -40.78
N TYR A 328 -10.50 -0.37 -41.97
CA TYR A 328 -9.16 -0.76 -42.42
C TYR A 328 -8.20 0.44 -42.48
N LEU A 329 -8.62 1.54 -43.13
CA LEU A 329 -7.82 2.76 -43.26
C LEU A 329 -7.57 3.41 -41.88
N LEU A 330 -8.59 3.45 -41.03
CA LEU A 330 -8.50 3.99 -39.67
C LEU A 330 -7.57 3.16 -38.79
N ALA A 331 -7.73 1.83 -38.77
CA ALA A 331 -6.88 0.94 -37.98
C ALA A 331 -5.42 1.00 -38.47
N SER A 332 -5.21 1.05 -39.78
CA SER A 332 -3.88 1.24 -40.36
C SER A 332 -3.23 2.53 -39.87
N LEU A 333 -3.94 3.66 -39.93
CA LEU A 333 -3.44 4.95 -39.42
C LEU A 333 -3.14 4.89 -37.91
N GLU A 334 -4.08 4.39 -37.11
CA GLU A 334 -3.98 4.31 -35.66
C GLU A 334 -2.95 3.28 -35.17
N SER A 335 -2.49 2.36 -36.03
CA SER A 335 -1.39 1.43 -35.72
C SER A 335 -0.07 2.13 -35.37
N LYS A 336 0.09 3.40 -35.78
CA LYS A 336 1.25 4.25 -35.45
C LYS A 336 1.04 5.10 -34.19
N SER A 337 -0.15 5.04 -33.59
CA SER A 337 -0.55 5.82 -32.42
C SER A 337 -0.54 4.96 -31.17
N GLU A 338 0.10 5.46 -30.11
CA GLU A 338 0.17 4.76 -28.82
C GLU A 338 -1.01 5.13 -27.89
N HIS A 339 -1.90 6.01 -28.36
CA HIS A 339 -2.99 6.58 -27.56
C HIS A 339 -4.01 5.48 -27.15
N PRO A 340 -4.61 5.53 -25.95
CA PRO A 340 -5.54 4.48 -25.52
C PRO A 340 -6.73 4.25 -26.47
N LEU A 341 -7.22 5.30 -27.15
CA LEU A 341 -8.25 5.14 -28.18
C LEU A 341 -7.73 4.40 -29.43
N ALA A 342 -6.49 4.65 -29.84
CA ALA A 342 -5.86 3.91 -30.93
C ALA A 342 -5.77 2.42 -30.60
N LYS A 343 -5.32 2.11 -29.37
CA LYS A 343 -5.29 0.74 -28.85
C LYS A 343 -6.69 0.10 -28.83
N ALA A 344 -7.71 0.85 -28.45
CA ALA A 344 -9.09 0.37 -28.48
C ALA A 344 -9.57 0.06 -29.91
N ILE A 345 -9.22 0.89 -30.89
CA ILE A 345 -9.52 0.70 -32.31
C ILE A 345 -8.77 -0.54 -32.85
N MET A 346 -7.47 -0.66 -32.57
CA MET A 346 -6.65 -1.81 -32.97
C MET A 346 -7.19 -3.11 -32.38
N ASN A 347 -7.55 -3.12 -31.09
CA ASN A 347 -8.15 -4.28 -30.44
C ASN A 347 -9.52 -4.65 -31.04
N HIS A 348 -10.31 -3.67 -31.47
CA HIS A 348 -11.59 -3.91 -32.14
C HIS A 348 -11.39 -4.46 -33.56
N TYR A 349 -10.38 -3.96 -34.28
CA TYR A 349 -10.05 -4.40 -35.64
C TYR A 349 -9.53 -5.84 -35.68
N GLY A 350 -8.70 -6.20 -34.69
CA GLY A 350 -8.10 -7.53 -34.54
C GLY A 350 -6.85 -7.75 -35.39
N GLU A 351 -6.41 -9.00 -35.48
CA GLU A 351 -5.24 -9.41 -36.27
C GLU A 351 -5.61 -9.57 -37.76
N LYS A 352 -5.81 -8.45 -38.45
CA LYS A 352 -6.01 -8.39 -39.90
C LYS A 352 -4.85 -7.63 -40.56
N GLU A 353 -4.77 -7.70 -41.90
CA GLU A 353 -3.78 -6.94 -42.65
C GLU A 353 -3.98 -5.43 -42.46
N LEU A 354 -2.86 -4.71 -42.39
CA LEU A 354 -2.79 -3.26 -42.24
C LEU A 354 -2.11 -2.67 -43.47
N GLY A 355 -2.60 -1.52 -43.91
CA GLY A 355 -2.00 -0.76 -45.00
C GLY A 355 -0.70 -0.07 -44.58
N GLU A 356 0.11 0.31 -45.57
CA GLU A 356 1.34 1.04 -45.32
C GLU A 356 1.02 2.50 -44.96
N VAL A 357 1.55 2.97 -43.83
CA VAL A 357 1.32 4.33 -43.33
C VAL A 357 2.51 5.21 -43.64
N GLU A 358 2.28 6.25 -44.44
CA GLU A 358 3.24 7.30 -44.74
C GLU A 358 2.86 8.63 -44.05
N ASN A 359 3.85 9.48 -43.80
CA ASN A 359 3.66 10.85 -43.30
C ASN A 359 2.81 10.98 -42.02
N PHE A 360 2.81 9.95 -41.16
CA PHE A 360 2.06 9.96 -39.90
C PHE A 360 2.43 11.17 -39.03
N LYS A 361 1.41 11.88 -38.57
CA LYS A 361 1.51 13.03 -37.67
C LYS A 361 0.44 12.94 -36.60
N MET A 362 0.87 12.97 -35.35
CA MET A 362 -0.01 13.19 -34.21
C MET A 362 -0.21 14.69 -34.00
N ILE A 363 -1.46 15.11 -33.87
CA ILE A 363 -1.88 16.50 -33.64
C ILE A 363 -2.45 16.55 -32.22
N MET A 364 -1.63 17.06 -31.30
CA MET A 364 -1.94 17.14 -29.87
C MET A 364 -3.30 17.78 -29.61
N GLY A 365 -4.08 17.22 -28.68
CA GLY A 365 -5.41 17.74 -28.35
C GLY A 365 -6.50 17.41 -29.37
N LYS A 366 -6.15 16.96 -30.57
CA LYS A 366 -7.06 16.89 -31.72
C LYS A 366 -7.16 15.50 -32.33
N GLY A 367 -6.06 14.83 -32.67
CA GLY A 367 -6.10 13.53 -33.32
C GLY A 367 -4.83 13.15 -34.07
N VAL A 368 -4.95 12.34 -35.12
CA VAL A 368 -3.87 11.86 -35.98
C VAL A 368 -4.19 12.09 -37.45
N LYS A 369 -3.15 12.26 -38.28
CA LYS A 369 -3.27 12.30 -39.75
C LYS A 369 -2.11 11.58 -40.42
N GLY A 370 -2.34 11.09 -41.63
CA GLY A 370 -1.31 10.41 -42.42
C GLY A 370 -1.87 9.92 -43.75
N THR A 371 -1.06 9.19 -44.50
CA THR A 371 -1.46 8.60 -45.78
C THR A 371 -1.43 7.08 -45.66
N VAL A 372 -2.52 6.40 -46.01
CA VAL A 372 -2.62 4.93 -46.02
C VAL A 372 -2.97 4.49 -47.44
N ASP A 373 -2.13 3.66 -48.06
CA ASP A 373 -2.33 3.17 -49.43
C ASP A 373 -2.68 4.28 -50.44
N GLY A 374 -2.02 5.44 -50.31
CA GLY A 374 -2.24 6.62 -51.15
C GLY A 374 -3.43 7.52 -50.77
N HIS A 375 -4.24 7.14 -49.77
CA HIS A 375 -5.35 7.95 -49.27
C HIS A 375 -4.93 8.79 -48.07
N GLU A 376 -5.22 10.10 -48.10
CA GLU A 376 -5.01 10.98 -46.93
C GLU A 376 -6.13 10.77 -45.91
N ILE A 377 -5.77 10.29 -44.72
CA ILE A 377 -6.69 9.92 -43.65
C ILE A 377 -6.42 10.79 -42.42
N MET A 378 -7.49 11.23 -41.77
CA MET A 378 -7.45 11.98 -40.51
C MET A 378 -8.45 11.36 -39.54
N ALA A 379 -8.05 11.20 -38.29
CA ALA A 379 -8.89 10.67 -37.22
C ALA A 379 -8.73 11.52 -35.97
N GLY A 380 -9.83 12.07 -35.43
CA GLY A 380 -9.74 12.97 -34.30
C GLY A 380 -11.05 13.65 -33.93
N LYS A 381 -10.95 14.62 -33.02
CA LYS A 381 -12.04 15.48 -32.59
C LYS A 381 -12.51 16.39 -33.73
N PRO A 382 -13.73 16.95 -33.65
CA PRO A 382 -14.26 17.86 -34.66
C PRO A 382 -13.37 19.09 -34.93
N GLU A 383 -12.56 19.55 -33.98
CA GLU A 383 -11.63 20.65 -34.19
C GLU A 383 -10.58 20.34 -35.27
N LEU A 384 -10.09 19.09 -35.34
CA LEU A 384 -9.11 18.66 -36.36
C LEU A 384 -9.67 18.86 -37.77
N LEU A 385 -10.91 18.42 -37.97
CA LEU A 385 -11.57 18.45 -39.26
C LEU A 385 -11.88 19.89 -39.71
N LYS A 386 -12.20 20.78 -38.76
CA LYS A 386 -12.43 22.20 -39.04
C LYS A 386 -11.16 22.91 -39.48
N ASP A 387 -10.02 22.65 -38.85
CA ASP A 387 -8.75 23.30 -39.18
C ASP A 387 -8.30 22.98 -40.61
N GLU A 388 -8.61 21.79 -41.09
CA GLU A 388 -8.30 21.33 -42.45
C GLU A 388 -9.46 21.61 -43.44
N ASN A 389 -10.41 22.48 -43.06
CA ASN A 389 -11.58 22.89 -43.85
C ASN A 389 -12.51 21.76 -44.32
N ILE A 390 -12.57 20.65 -43.59
CA ILE A 390 -13.49 19.54 -43.86
C ILE A 390 -14.84 19.86 -43.21
N ASN A 391 -15.86 20.11 -44.05
CA ASN A 391 -17.22 20.36 -43.58
C ASN A 391 -17.89 19.06 -43.09
N LEU A 392 -18.08 18.96 -41.78
CA LEU A 392 -18.92 17.92 -41.19
C LEU A 392 -20.38 18.12 -41.65
N SER A 393 -20.93 17.11 -42.33
CA SER A 393 -22.35 17.13 -42.71
C SER A 393 -23.24 17.19 -41.45
N LYS A 394 -24.43 17.80 -41.54
CA LYS A 394 -25.36 17.93 -40.38
C LYS A 394 -25.73 16.60 -39.72
N ASN A 395 -25.61 15.47 -40.42
CA ASN A 395 -25.86 14.12 -39.91
C ASN A 395 -24.74 13.57 -39.01
N LEU A 396 -23.54 14.18 -39.05
CA LEU A 396 -22.38 13.86 -38.21
C LEU A 396 -22.24 14.80 -37.00
N ASN A 397 -23.13 15.78 -36.83
CA ASN A 397 -23.33 16.44 -35.54
C ASN A 397 -23.97 15.44 -34.58
N LEU A 398 -23.16 14.48 -34.12
CA LEU A 398 -23.50 13.53 -33.08
C LEU A 398 -24.05 14.33 -31.91
N SER A 399 -25.34 14.15 -31.71
CA SER A 399 -26.12 14.84 -30.71
C SER A 399 -25.45 14.73 -29.34
N ASN A 400 -25.42 15.83 -28.61
CA ASN A 400 -25.38 15.83 -27.15
C ASN A 400 -26.67 15.18 -26.54
N GLY A 401 -27.29 14.18 -27.17
CA GLY A 401 -28.73 13.94 -26.99
C GLY A 401 -29.28 12.52 -27.11
N GLU A 402 -28.60 11.53 -27.69
CA GLU A 402 -29.12 10.16 -27.73
C GLU A 402 -28.56 9.28 -26.61
N LYS A 403 -28.83 9.70 -25.37
CA LYS A 403 -28.75 8.86 -24.16
C LYS A 403 -29.86 7.78 -24.10
N ARG A 404 -30.46 7.37 -25.22
CA ARG A 404 -31.59 6.42 -25.23
C ARG A 404 -31.26 5.18 -26.06
N ASN A 405 -31.29 4.04 -25.36
CA ASN A 405 -31.51 2.69 -25.87
C ASN A 405 -30.30 1.76 -26.11
N LEU A 406 -29.26 1.82 -25.27
CA LEU A 406 -28.33 0.69 -25.07
C LEU A 406 -28.57 -0.08 -23.75
N ARG A 407 -29.68 0.17 -23.05
CA ARG A 407 -30.00 -0.46 -21.75
C ARG A 407 -30.80 -1.78 -21.82
N ARG A 408 -31.04 -2.33 -23.00
CA ARG A 408 -31.74 -3.62 -23.14
C ARG A 408 -31.19 -4.37 -24.34
N GLN A 409 -30.09 -5.08 -24.12
CA GLN A 409 -29.79 -6.31 -24.85
C GLN A 409 -28.66 -7.02 -24.10
N GLU A 410 -29.02 -7.72 -23.03
CA GLU A 410 -28.44 -9.02 -22.68
C GLU A 410 -29.59 -9.89 -22.11
N PRO A 411 -29.55 -11.22 -22.32
CA PRO A 411 -30.55 -12.17 -21.83
C PRO A 411 -30.61 -12.28 -20.30
#